data_AF-A0A3A8YHG9-F1
#
_entry.id   AF-A0A3A8YHG9-F1
#
_cell.length_a   1.000
_cell.length_b   1.000
_cell.length_c   1.000
_cell.angle_alpha   90.00
_cell.angle_beta   90.00
_cell.angle_gamma   90.00
#
_symmetry.space_group_name_H-M   'P 1'
#
loop_
_entity.id
_entity.type
_entity.pdbx_description
1 polymer ?
#
loop_
_entity_poly.entity_id
_entity_poly.type
_entity_poly.pdbx_seq_one_letter_code
_entity_poly.pdbx_strand_id
1 'polypeptide(L)'
;MEEILARLLVFQIVIDLISVTVGAGLCFGALKWRRGLLTTTAIAWGLFLGFIAAMFVGEMLGEAGAIVCVLVGLIGLPILTYISPTVNRFVLGFLVSSKLLFMLTTVLAKAGTIGLEETIMIPLVVGTIVGIALMAWTQMRVSAFVLGCTFVGASQIAPVISEWINRIFFAATGDIGYLFDPIDLFFALFKIELTDHWMLIAMIVFMVWGGYKQINNLKKNGIPLDTPLIGFESPTGPNGRIYTKNGHIDTME
;
A
#
# COMPACT_ATOMS: atom_id res chain seq x y z
N MET A 1 -14.89 -0.92 30.60
CA MET A 1 -14.18 0.01 29.68
C MET A 1 -12.71 -0.36 29.54
N GLU A 2 -11.96 -0.60 30.62
CA GLU A 2 -10.54 -1.00 30.55
C GLU A 2 -10.29 -2.24 29.68
N GLU A 3 -11.14 -3.26 29.77
CA GLU A 3 -10.96 -4.49 28.97
C GLU A 3 -11.20 -4.27 27.46
N ILE A 4 -12.10 -3.35 27.11
CA ILE A 4 -12.35 -2.96 25.71
C ILE A 4 -11.16 -2.15 25.19
N LEU A 5 -10.64 -1.22 25.99
CA LEU A 5 -9.44 -0.45 25.68
C LEU A 5 -8.20 -1.34 25.50
N ALA A 6 -8.01 -2.33 26.38
CA ALA A 6 -6.91 -3.28 26.28
C ALA A 6 -7.01 -4.12 24.99
N ARG A 7 -8.21 -4.60 24.64
CA ARG A 7 -8.45 -5.33 23.39
C ARG A 7 -8.21 -4.48 22.15
N LEU A 8 -8.64 -3.22 22.17
CA LEU A 8 -8.37 -2.26 21.09
C LEU A 8 -6.87 -1.97 20.94
N LEU A 9 -6.15 -1.82 22.05
CA LEU A 9 -4.70 -1.60 22.05
C LEU A 9 -3.95 -2.81 21.48
N VAL A 10 -4.32 -4.04 21.90
CA VAL A 10 -3.74 -5.27 21.34
C VAL A 10 -4.02 -5.36 19.84
N PHE A 11 -5.23 -5.04 19.41
CA PHE A 11 -5.60 -5.05 18.00
C PHE A 11 -4.79 -4.03 17.18
N GLN A 12 -4.60 -2.82 17.68
CA GLN A 12 -3.76 -1.79 17.05
C GLN A 12 -2.31 -2.27 16.90
N ILE A 13 -1.70 -2.80 17.98
CA ILE A 13 -0.32 -3.32 17.95
C ILE A 13 -0.17 -4.43 16.90
N VAL A 14 -1.13 -5.34 16.81
CA VAL A 14 -1.12 -6.41 15.81
C VAL A 14 -1.21 -5.86 14.39
N ILE A 15 -2.07 -4.87 14.15
CA ILE A 15 -2.16 -4.19 12.84
C ILE A 15 -0.85 -3.48 12.51
N ASP A 16 -0.23 -2.78 13.45
CA ASP A 16 1.04 -2.08 13.23
C ASP A 16 2.16 -3.06 12.87
N LEU A 17 2.26 -4.18 13.59
CA LEU A 17 3.22 -5.25 13.29
C LEU A 17 3.01 -5.83 11.89
N ILE A 18 1.77 -6.08 11.48
CA ILE A 18 1.44 -6.53 10.11
C ILE A 18 1.87 -5.47 9.09
N SER A 19 1.61 -4.20 9.38
CA SER A 19 1.94 -3.06 8.50
C SER A 19 3.44 -2.92 8.29
N VAL A 20 4.21 -2.97 9.37
CA VAL A 20 5.68 -2.90 9.32
C VAL A 20 6.24 -4.12 8.59
N THR A 21 5.69 -5.31 8.82
CA THR A 21 6.13 -6.55 8.17
C THR A 21 5.87 -6.53 6.65
N VAL A 22 4.66 -6.15 6.24
CA VAL A 22 4.30 -6.01 4.82
C VAL A 22 5.12 -4.89 4.19
N GLY A 23 5.28 -3.76 4.89
CA GLY A 23 6.07 -2.64 4.42
C GLY A 23 7.54 -3.00 4.22
N ALA A 24 8.14 -3.76 5.14
CA ALA A 24 9.50 -4.24 5.04
C ALA A 24 9.67 -5.22 3.88
N GLY A 25 8.69 -6.12 3.70
CA GLY A 25 8.65 -7.02 2.55
C GLY A 25 8.64 -6.25 1.22
N LEU A 26 7.87 -5.17 1.12
CA LEU A 26 7.76 -4.33 -0.07
C LEU A 26 9.03 -3.48 -0.28
N CYS A 27 9.64 -2.96 0.78
CA CYS A 27 10.88 -2.17 0.73
C CYS A 27 12.11 -2.99 0.39
N PHE A 28 12.20 -4.25 0.81
CA PHE A 28 13.45 -5.02 0.70
C PHE A 28 13.34 -6.32 -0.10
N GLY A 29 12.13 -6.79 -0.40
CA GLY A 29 11.89 -8.08 -1.05
C GLY A 29 10.80 -8.03 -2.11
N ALA A 30 10.54 -6.87 -2.74
CA ALA A 30 9.42 -6.67 -3.64
C ALA A 30 9.32 -7.75 -4.72
N LEU A 31 10.42 -8.13 -5.37
CA LEU A 31 10.40 -9.14 -6.43
C LEU A 31 10.22 -10.57 -5.90
N LYS A 32 10.79 -10.87 -4.73
CA LYS A 32 10.71 -12.19 -4.09
C LYS A 32 9.30 -12.50 -3.61
N TRP A 33 8.66 -11.51 -2.98
CA TRP A 33 7.37 -11.67 -2.30
C TRP A 33 6.23 -10.95 -3.02
N ARG A 34 6.42 -10.50 -4.28
CA ARG A 34 5.45 -9.67 -5.04
C ARG A 34 4.02 -10.17 -4.95
N ARG A 35 3.78 -11.46 -5.17
CA ARG A 35 2.43 -12.05 -5.15
C ARG A 35 1.82 -11.99 -3.76
N GLY A 36 2.56 -12.46 -2.75
CA GLY A 36 2.09 -12.45 -1.37
C GLY A 36 1.84 -11.05 -0.84
N LEU A 37 2.78 -10.12 -1.07
CA LEU A 37 2.68 -8.75 -0.56
C LEU A 37 1.60 -7.93 -1.26
N LEU A 38 1.46 -8.06 -2.59
CA LEU A 38 0.39 -7.40 -3.33
C LEU A 38 -0.97 -7.99 -2.97
N THR A 39 -1.06 -9.30 -2.73
CA THR A 39 -2.29 -9.94 -2.23
C THR A 39 -2.66 -9.41 -0.86
N THR A 40 -1.71 -9.34 0.09
CA THR A 40 -1.97 -8.84 1.44
C THR A 40 -2.36 -7.36 1.44
N THR A 41 -1.76 -6.54 0.58
CA THR A 41 -2.18 -5.14 0.41
C THR A 41 -3.52 -5.01 -0.31
N ALA A 42 -3.83 -5.91 -1.24
CA ALA A 42 -5.11 -5.95 -1.93
C ALA A 42 -6.27 -6.35 -1.01
N ILE A 43 -6.05 -7.03 0.12
CA ILE A 43 -7.11 -7.33 1.10
C ILE A 43 -7.69 -6.02 1.67
N ALA A 44 -6.83 -5.12 2.17
CA ALA A 44 -7.26 -3.86 2.76
C ALA A 44 -8.00 -2.97 1.74
N TRP A 45 -7.49 -2.92 0.50
CA TRP A 45 -8.08 -2.11 -0.56
C TRP A 45 -9.30 -2.77 -1.22
N GLY A 46 -9.36 -4.09 -1.26
CA GLY A 46 -10.53 -4.86 -1.68
C GLY A 46 -11.70 -4.65 -0.75
N LEU A 47 -11.45 -4.66 0.57
CA LEU A 47 -12.45 -4.30 1.56
C LEU A 47 -12.94 -2.87 1.37
N PHE A 48 -12.02 -1.93 1.14
CA PHE A 48 -12.37 -0.53 0.95
C PHE A 48 -13.17 -0.27 -0.35
N LEU A 49 -12.73 -0.81 -1.48
CA LEU A 49 -13.45 -0.73 -2.75
C LEU A 49 -14.82 -1.42 -2.65
N GLY A 50 -14.88 -2.54 -1.94
CA GLY A 50 -16.13 -3.24 -1.63
C GLY A 50 -17.08 -2.37 -0.79
N PHE A 51 -16.56 -1.61 0.18
CA PHE A 51 -17.33 -0.66 0.98
C PHE A 51 -17.84 0.52 0.16
N ILE A 52 -17.02 1.11 -0.71
CA ILE A 52 -17.46 2.17 -1.62
C ILE A 52 -18.54 1.66 -2.56
N ALA A 53 -18.34 0.50 -3.17
CA ALA A 53 -19.35 -0.13 -4.03
C ALA A 53 -20.64 -0.40 -3.24
N ALA A 54 -20.53 -0.83 -1.99
CA ALA A 54 -21.67 -1.05 -1.10
C ALA A 54 -22.43 0.26 -0.77
N MET A 55 -21.75 1.41 -0.69
CA MET A 55 -22.43 2.70 -0.51
C MET A 55 -23.32 3.06 -1.71
N PHE A 56 -22.84 2.83 -2.93
CA PHE A 56 -23.62 3.13 -4.15
C PHE A 56 -24.70 2.08 -4.44
N VAL A 57 -24.40 0.81 -4.18
CA VAL A 57 -25.28 -0.32 -4.51
C VAL A 57 -26.26 -0.61 -3.37
N GLY A 58 -25.93 -0.26 -2.13
CA GLY A 58 -26.78 -0.44 -0.96
C GLY A 58 -28.09 0.34 -1.05
N GLU A 59 -28.08 1.50 -1.73
CA GLU A 59 -29.31 2.25 -2.04
C GLU A 59 -30.25 1.49 -2.99
N MET A 60 -29.72 0.60 -3.85
CA MET A 60 -30.51 -0.14 -4.85
C MET A 60 -30.81 -1.59 -4.48
N LEU A 61 -29.90 -2.28 -3.76
CA LEU A 61 -30.00 -3.70 -3.41
C LEU A 61 -30.24 -3.94 -1.91
N GLY A 62 -30.30 -2.89 -1.08
CA GLY A 62 -30.47 -2.98 0.36
C GLY A 62 -29.25 -3.52 1.11
N GLU A 63 -29.40 -3.74 2.42
CA GLU A 63 -28.31 -4.15 3.32
C GLU A 63 -27.62 -5.46 2.88
N ALA A 64 -28.38 -6.43 2.36
CA ALA A 64 -27.83 -7.69 1.88
C ALA A 64 -26.90 -7.49 0.65
N GLY A 65 -27.27 -6.60 -0.28
CA GLY A 65 -26.44 -6.26 -1.44
C GLY A 65 -25.15 -5.55 -1.03
N ALA A 66 -25.23 -4.64 -0.06
CA ALA A 66 -24.07 -3.95 0.50
C ALA A 66 -23.06 -4.94 1.11
N ILE A 67 -23.53 -5.91 1.91
CA ILE A 67 -22.66 -6.96 2.50
C ILE A 67 -21.98 -7.80 1.42
N VAL A 68 -22.71 -8.17 0.37
CA VAL A 68 -22.15 -8.95 -0.76
C VAL A 68 -21.05 -8.16 -1.48
N CYS A 69 -21.24 -6.86 -1.74
CA CYS A 69 -20.21 -6.02 -2.35
C CYS A 69 -18.91 -5.99 -1.53
N VAL A 70 -19.01 -5.84 -0.20
CA VAL A 70 -17.85 -5.87 0.70
C VAL A 70 -17.14 -7.23 0.65
N LEU A 71 -17.89 -8.33 0.70
CA LEU A 71 -17.33 -9.69 0.65
C LEU A 71 -16.66 -9.99 -0.69
N VAL A 72 -17.27 -9.56 -1.81
CA VAL A 72 -16.70 -9.73 -3.15
C VAL A 72 -15.40 -8.93 -3.28
N GLY A 73 -15.34 -7.71 -2.77
CA GLY A 73 -14.11 -6.92 -2.74
C GLY A 73 -13.03 -7.56 -1.88
N LEU A 74 -13.39 -8.00 -0.67
CA LEU A 74 -12.48 -8.62 0.30
C LEU A 74 -11.88 -9.94 -0.19
N ILE A 75 -12.66 -10.77 -0.88
CA ILE A 75 -12.24 -12.12 -1.30
C ILE A 75 -11.76 -12.13 -2.75
N GLY A 76 -12.50 -11.45 -3.64
CA GLY A 76 -12.25 -11.46 -5.08
C GLY A 76 -10.96 -10.76 -5.46
N LEU A 77 -10.69 -9.57 -4.92
CA LEU A 77 -9.51 -8.80 -5.28
C LEU A 77 -8.19 -9.53 -4.93
N PRO A 78 -8.03 -10.12 -3.72
CA PRO A 78 -6.84 -10.89 -3.37
C PRO A 78 -6.64 -12.13 -4.25
N ILE A 79 -7.71 -12.88 -4.54
CA ILE A 79 -7.64 -14.06 -5.42
C ILE A 79 -7.18 -13.64 -6.83
N LEU A 80 -7.76 -12.55 -7.35
CA LEU A 80 -7.42 -12.03 -8.67
C LEU A 80 -5.98 -11.52 -8.75
N THR A 81 -5.46 -10.89 -7.70
CA THR A 81 -4.02 -10.53 -7.63
C THR A 81 -3.10 -11.74 -7.63
N TYR A 82 -3.52 -12.85 -7.01
CA TYR A 82 -2.71 -14.06 -7.00
C TYR A 82 -2.64 -14.73 -8.38
N ILE A 83 -3.76 -14.74 -9.11
CA ILE A 83 -3.91 -15.45 -10.38
C ILE A 83 -3.44 -14.61 -11.57
N SER A 84 -3.79 -13.33 -11.60
CA SER A 84 -3.63 -12.47 -12.78
C SER A 84 -2.54 -11.41 -12.56
N PRO A 85 -1.41 -11.49 -13.29
CA PRO A 85 -0.38 -10.46 -13.25
C PRO A 85 -0.87 -9.07 -13.67
N THR A 86 -1.87 -9.04 -14.55
CA THR A 86 -2.55 -7.83 -15.00
C THR A 86 -3.23 -7.10 -13.84
N VAL A 87 -3.84 -7.83 -12.91
CA VAL A 87 -4.47 -7.27 -11.69
C VAL A 87 -3.40 -6.79 -10.70
N ASN A 88 -2.23 -7.43 -10.65
CA ASN A 88 -1.11 -6.93 -9.84
C ASN A 88 -0.62 -5.55 -10.29
N ARG A 89 -0.55 -5.32 -11.61
CA ARG A 89 -0.19 -4.00 -12.16
C ARG A 89 -1.26 -2.95 -11.86
N PHE A 90 -2.53 -3.33 -11.96
CA PHE A 90 -3.65 -2.48 -11.55
C PHE A 90 -3.50 -2.07 -10.09
N VAL A 91 -3.36 -3.04 -9.17
CA VAL A 91 -3.25 -2.76 -7.74
C VAL A 91 -2.03 -1.89 -7.45
N LEU A 92 -0.86 -2.20 -8.01
CA LEU A 92 0.33 -1.37 -7.78
C LEU A 92 0.09 0.08 -8.26
N GLY A 93 -0.44 0.27 -9.47
CA GLY A 93 -0.74 1.59 -10.01
C GLY A 93 -1.73 2.35 -9.17
N PHE A 94 -2.85 1.71 -8.85
CA PHE A 94 -3.90 2.24 -8.00
C PHE A 94 -3.38 2.65 -6.63
N LEU A 95 -2.58 1.80 -5.97
CA LEU A 95 -2.03 2.08 -4.64
C LEU A 95 -1.07 3.26 -4.64
N VAL A 96 -0.11 3.27 -5.56
CA VAL A 96 0.93 4.31 -5.64
C VAL A 96 0.28 5.66 -5.92
N SER A 97 -0.57 5.73 -6.95
CA SER A 97 -1.23 6.97 -7.34
C SER A 97 -2.24 7.45 -6.30
N SER A 98 -3.07 6.56 -5.74
CA SER A 98 -4.00 6.93 -4.68
C SER A 98 -3.24 7.48 -3.48
N LYS A 99 -2.19 6.81 -3.00
CA LYS A 99 -1.42 7.29 -1.83
C LYS A 99 -0.76 8.65 -2.08
N LEU A 100 -0.15 8.86 -3.25
CA LEU A 100 0.43 10.16 -3.61
C LEU A 100 -0.62 11.26 -3.66
N LEU A 101 -1.78 10.98 -4.24
CA LEU A 101 -2.86 11.95 -4.34
C LEU A 101 -3.51 12.21 -2.99
N PHE A 102 -3.66 11.19 -2.15
CA PHE A 102 -4.15 11.39 -0.79
C PHE A 102 -3.19 12.26 0.03
N MET A 103 -1.86 12.10 -0.10
CA MET A 103 -0.90 13.01 0.53
C MET A 103 -1.08 14.47 0.07
N LEU A 104 -1.48 14.69 -1.18
CA LEU A 104 -1.77 16.03 -1.70
C LEU A 104 -3.14 16.55 -1.23
N THR A 105 -4.18 15.74 -1.37
CA THR A 105 -5.56 16.15 -1.06
C THR A 105 -5.75 16.37 0.44
N THR A 106 -5.08 15.61 1.30
CA THR A 106 -5.13 15.87 2.75
C THR A 106 -4.53 17.23 3.12
N VAL A 107 -3.42 17.64 2.50
CA VAL A 107 -2.83 18.98 2.70
C VAL A 107 -3.79 20.07 2.22
N LEU A 108 -4.41 19.87 1.06
CA LEU A 108 -5.40 20.80 0.51
C LEU A 108 -6.66 20.90 1.39
N ALA A 109 -7.10 19.77 1.97
CA ALA A 109 -8.23 19.73 2.89
C ALA A 109 -7.92 20.48 4.20
N LYS A 110 -6.73 20.31 4.77
CA LYS A 110 -6.29 21.08 5.95
C LYS A 110 -6.21 22.58 5.68
N ALA A 111 -5.85 22.96 4.45
CA ALA A 111 -5.88 24.36 4.03
C ALA A 111 -7.31 24.89 3.77
N GLY A 112 -8.34 24.06 3.92
CA GLY A 112 -9.74 24.41 3.68
C GLY A 112 -10.08 24.63 2.20
N THR A 113 -9.20 24.20 1.28
CA THR A 113 -9.36 24.46 -0.16
C THR A 113 -10.28 23.44 -0.87
N ILE A 114 -10.41 22.25 -0.31
CA ILE A 114 -11.27 21.17 -0.83
C ILE A 114 -12.09 20.54 0.30
N GLY A 115 -13.24 19.97 -0.06
CA GLY A 115 -14.11 19.25 0.87
C GLY A 115 -13.60 17.85 1.24
N LEU A 116 -14.16 17.28 2.31
CA LEU A 116 -13.79 15.93 2.80
C LEU A 116 -14.15 14.85 1.76
N GLU A 117 -15.26 15.03 1.04
CA GLU A 117 -15.68 14.15 -0.07
C GLU A 117 -14.66 14.15 -1.21
N GLU A 118 -14.26 15.34 -1.68
CA GLU A 118 -13.27 15.51 -2.76
C GLU A 118 -11.90 14.92 -2.37
N THR A 119 -11.55 15.03 -1.09
CA THR A 119 -10.31 14.49 -0.54
C THR A 119 -10.21 12.97 -0.69
N ILE A 120 -11.36 12.29 -0.69
CA ILE A 120 -11.48 10.84 -0.86
C ILE A 120 -11.69 10.47 -2.33
N MET A 121 -12.59 11.17 -3.02
CA MET A 121 -13.00 10.81 -4.38
C MET A 121 -11.89 11.05 -5.41
N ILE A 122 -11.15 12.15 -5.32
CA ILE A 122 -10.10 12.48 -6.31
C ILE A 122 -9.01 11.42 -6.35
N PRO A 123 -8.38 11.02 -5.21
CA PRO A 123 -7.37 9.97 -5.21
C PRO A 123 -7.88 8.64 -5.76
N LEU A 124 -9.14 8.30 -5.49
CA LEU A 124 -9.73 7.03 -5.93
C LEU A 124 -10.02 6.96 -7.42
N VAL A 125 -10.60 8.02 -7.97
CA VAL A 125 -10.93 8.10 -9.39
C VAL A 125 -9.63 8.11 -10.20
N VAL A 126 -8.71 9.01 -9.88
CA VAL A 126 -7.44 9.09 -10.58
C VAL A 126 -6.62 7.82 -10.35
N GLY A 127 -6.66 7.27 -9.12
CA GLY A 127 -6.01 6.01 -8.80
C GLY A 127 -6.49 4.87 -9.68
N THR A 128 -7.80 4.79 -9.90
CA THR A 128 -8.42 3.76 -10.75
C THR A 128 -8.03 3.95 -12.21
N ILE A 129 -8.02 5.19 -12.70
CA ILE A 129 -7.56 5.51 -14.07
C ILE A 129 -6.10 5.08 -14.27
N VAL A 130 -5.21 5.42 -13.34
CA VAL A 130 -3.79 5.03 -13.40
C VAL A 130 -3.65 3.51 -13.29
N GLY A 131 -4.42 2.86 -12.41
CA GLY A 131 -4.46 1.41 -12.28
C GLY A 131 -4.84 0.74 -13.60
N ILE A 132 -5.91 1.19 -14.27
CA ILE A 132 -6.36 0.66 -15.56
C ILE A 132 -5.29 0.90 -16.64
N ALA A 133 -4.64 2.07 -16.65
CA ALA A 133 -3.56 2.35 -17.59
C ALA A 133 -2.37 1.39 -17.41
N LEU A 134 -1.95 1.12 -16.16
CA LEU A 134 -0.88 0.15 -15.88
C LEU A 134 -1.30 -1.30 -16.11
N MET A 135 -2.59 -1.61 -15.94
CA MET A 135 -3.17 -2.90 -16.31
C MET A 135 -2.97 -3.18 -17.82
N ALA A 136 -3.23 -2.18 -18.66
CA ALA A 136 -3.02 -2.26 -20.11
C ALA A 136 -1.54 -2.21 -20.53
N TRP A 137 -0.66 -1.63 -19.69
CA TRP A 137 0.75 -1.46 -20.00
C TRP A 137 1.57 -2.73 -19.72
N THR A 138 1.81 -3.53 -20.76
CA THR A 138 2.55 -4.80 -20.66
C THR A 138 4.08 -4.67 -20.58
N GLN A 139 4.62 -3.51 -20.95
CA GLN A 139 6.07 -3.24 -21.03
C GLN A 139 6.58 -2.43 -19.83
N MET A 140 6.07 -2.68 -18.62
CA MET A 140 6.52 -1.97 -17.43
C MET A 140 7.93 -2.46 -17.04
N ARG A 141 8.87 -1.55 -16.79
CA ARG A 141 10.23 -1.91 -16.38
C ARG A 141 10.25 -2.42 -14.95
N VAL A 142 11.11 -3.40 -14.66
CA VAL A 142 11.31 -3.91 -13.30
C VAL A 142 11.76 -2.82 -12.32
N SER A 143 12.57 -1.86 -12.77
CA SER A 143 12.97 -0.71 -11.96
C SER A 143 11.78 0.12 -11.47
N ALA A 144 10.81 0.40 -12.35
CA ALA A 144 9.59 1.11 -11.99
C ALA A 144 8.74 0.32 -10.98
N PHE A 145 8.65 -1.00 -11.16
CA PHE A 145 7.98 -1.90 -10.21
C PHE A 145 8.63 -1.87 -8.83
N VAL A 146 9.96 -2.01 -8.77
CA VAL A 146 10.74 -2.00 -7.52
C VAL A 146 10.58 -0.67 -6.79
N LEU A 147 10.66 0.46 -7.50
CA LEU A 147 10.48 1.78 -6.90
C LEU A 147 9.05 1.98 -6.38
N GLY A 148 8.03 1.54 -7.14
CA GLY A 148 6.63 1.57 -6.71
C GLY A 148 6.40 0.75 -5.44
N CYS A 149 6.89 -0.49 -5.39
CA CYS A 149 6.80 -1.32 -4.19
C CYS A 149 7.56 -0.71 -3.01
N THR A 150 8.74 -0.15 -3.24
CA THR A 150 9.52 0.50 -2.17
C THR A 150 8.78 1.72 -1.61
N PHE A 151 8.15 2.52 -2.46
CA PHE A 151 7.29 3.63 -2.03
C PHE A 151 6.10 3.13 -1.19
N VAL A 152 5.36 2.14 -1.68
CA VAL A 152 4.23 1.56 -0.94
C VAL A 152 4.69 1.01 0.40
N GLY A 153 5.82 0.31 0.44
CA GLY A 153 6.39 -0.24 1.67
C GLY A 153 6.82 0.83 2.67
N ALA A 154 7.51 1.87 2.20
CA ALA A 154 7.94 2.98 3.03
C ALA A 154 6.73 3.73 3.61
N SER A 155 5.68 3.92 2.80
CA SER A 155 4.42 4.53 3.24
C SER A 155 3.61 3.71 4.25
N GLN A 156 3.97 2.43 4.48
CA GLN A 156 3.36 1.60 5.51
C GLN A 156 4.15 1.61 6.83
N ILE A 157 5.47 1.77 6.74
CA ILE A 157 6.35 1.81 7.91
C ILE A 157 6.42 3.21 8.51
N ALA A 158 6.51 4.25 7.67
CA ALA A 158 6.76 5.61 8.10
C ALA A 158 5.70 6.18 9.06
N PRO A 159 4.38 5.98 8.85
CA PRO A 159 3.37 6.46 9.80
C PRO A 159 3.53 5.83 11.19
N VAL A 160 3.77 4.51 11.26
CA VAL A 160 3.98 3.79 12.52
C VAL A 160 5.19 4.36 13.27
N ILE A 161 6.30 4.63 12.59
CA ILE A 161 7.47 5.24 13.23
C ILE A 161 7.16 6.65 13.75
N SER A 162 6.45 7.45 12.96
CA SER A 162 6.05 8.80 13.34
C SER A 162 5.16 8.80 14.59
N GLU A 163 4.15 7.92 14.62
CA GLU A 163 3.25 7.76 15.76
C GLU A 163 4.02 7.39 17.04
N TRP A 164 4.98 6.46 16.95
CA TRP A 164 5.80 6.06 18.09
C TRP A 164 6.68 7.20 18.59
N ILE A 165 7.28 7.98 17.69
CA ILE A 165 8.08 9.16 18.05
C ILE A 165 7.19 10.20 18.76
N ASN A 166 6.01 10.48 18.23
CA ASN A 166 5.08 11.45 18.81
C ASN A 166 4.54 11.01 20.17
N ARG A 167 4.27 9.71 20.37
CA ARG A 167 3.90 9.15 21.69
C ARG A 167 5.03 9.30 22.71
N ILE A 168 6.30 9.13 22.30
CA ILE A 168 7.46 9.36 23.18
C ILE A 168 7.59 10.83 23.56
N PHE A 169 7.42 11.74 22.59
CA PHE A 169 7.43 13.18 22.86
C PHE A 169 6.29 13.59 23.80
N PHE A 170 5.08 13.08 23.60
CA PHE A 170 3.96 13.30 24.52
C PHE A 170 4.31 12.82 25.95
N ALA A 171 4.88 11.62 26.09
CA ALA A 171 5.25 11.10 27.41
C ALA A 171 6.33 11.97 28.10
N ALA A 172 7.16 12.67 27.33
CA ALA A 172 8.22 13.53 27.83
C ALA A 172 7.77 14.98 28.10
N THR A 173 6.85 15.53 27.29
CA THR A 173 6.45 16.96 27.33
C THR A 173 5.07 17.19 27.93
N GLY A 174 4.19 16.18 27.91
CA GLY A 174 2.79 16.29 28.32
C GLY A 174 1.89 17.08 27.36
N ASP A 175 2.40 17.48 26.19
CA ASP A 175 1.66 18.29 25.21
C ASP A 175 0.75 17.42 24.34
N ILE A 176 -0.57 17.61 24.49
CA ILE A 176 -1.63 16.86 23.81
C ILE A 176 -1.64 17.10 22.30
N GLY A 177 -1.03 18.19 21.81
CA GLY A 177 -0.86 18.47 20.38
C GLY A 177 -0.09 17.39 19.63
N TYR A 178 0.73 16.58 20.31
CA TYR A 178 1.43 15.44 19.71
C TYR A 178 0.58 14.16 19.60
N LEU A 179 -0.60 14.11 20.23
CA LEU A 179 -1.49 12.93 20.22
C LEU A 179 -2.75 13.09 19.38
N PHE A 180 -3.25 14.31 19.18
CA PHE A 180 -4.59 14.54 18.62
C PHE A 180 -4.62 15.64 17.56
N ASP A 181 -4.77 15.24 16.29
CA ASP A 181 -5.32 16.07 15.22
C ASP A 181 -6.63 15.41 14.71
N PRO A 182 -7.81 16.05 14.88
CA PRO A 182 -9.11 15.45 14.53
C PRO A 182 -9.27 15.16 13.04
N ILE A 183 -8.50 15.83 12.16
CA ILE A 183 -8.47 15.52 10.73
C ILE A 183 -7.69 14.20 10.49
N ASP A 184 -6.65 13.95 11.28
CA ASP A 184 -5.79 12.78 11.14
C ASP A 184 -6.50 11.47 11.53
N LEU A 185 -7.46 11.51 12.45
CA LEU A 185 -8.21 10.32 12.90
C LEU A 185 -8.96 9.62 11.74
N PHE A 186 -9.51 10.38 10.80
CA PHE A 186 -10.21 9.82 9.63
C PHE A 186 -9.23 9.30 8.57
N PHE A 187 -8.06 9.92 8.44
CA PHE A 187 -7.01 9.50 7.49
C PHE A 187 -6.07 8.41 8.04
N ALA A 188 -6.01 8.24 9.37
CA ALA A 188 -5.30 7.18 10.08
C ALA A 188 -5.83 5.79 9.70
N LEU A 189 -7.15 5.66 9.50
CA LEU A 189 -7.81 4.47 8.96
C LEU A 189 -7.25 4.05 7.59
N PHE A 190 -6.74 4.99 6.80
CA PHE A 190 -6.17 4.76 5.48
C PHE A 190 -4.64 4.65 5.48
N LYS A 191 -3.99 4.83 6.63
CA LYS A 191 -2.53 5.02 6.76
C LYS A 191 -2.02 6.09 5.80
N ILE A 192 -2.79 7.17 5.72
CA ILE A 192 -2.44 8.39 4.99
C ILE A 192 -2.48 9.52 6.02
N GLU A 193 -1.81 9.29 7.15
CA GLU A 193 -1.58 10.35 8.10
C GLU A 193 -0.70 11.38 7.43
N LEU A 194 -1.00 12.66 7.67
CA LEU A 194 -0.28 13.73 7.04
C LEU A 194 1.20 13.63 7.33
N THR A 195 1.96 14.19 6.38
CA THR A 195 3.40 14.46 6.42
C THR A 195 3.78 15.29 7.64
N ASP A 196 3.74 14.66 8.80
CA ASP A 196 4.56 15.04 9.91
C ASP A 196 6.02 14.93 9.46
N HIS A 197 6.87 15.84 9.92
CA HIS A 197 8.25 15.92 9.47
C HIS A 197 8.97 14.57 9.66
N TRP A 198 8.63 13.85 10.74
CA TRP A 198 9.14 12.51 11.04
C TRP A 198 8.70 11.45 10.05
N MET A 199 7.43 11.45 9.64
CA MET A 199 6.94 10.52 8.61
C MET A 199 7.67 10.76 7.28
N LEU A 200 7.83 12.01 6.87
CA LEU A 200 8.51 12.35 5.61
C LEU A 200 10.00 11.94 5.63
N ILE A 201 10.70 12.21 6.73
CA ILE A 201 12.09 11.78 6.93
C ILE A 201 12.18 10.26 6.88
N ALA A 202 11.34 9.54 7.63
CA ALA A 202 11.34 8.08 7.65
C ALA A 202 11.06 7.52 6.25
N MET A 203 10.08 8.05 5.53
CA MET A 203 9.73 7.60 4.19
C MET A 203 10.90 7.78 3.21
N ILE A 204 11.58 8.92 3.22
CA ILE A 204 12.76 9.16 2.37
C ILE A 204 13.88 8.16 2.70
N VAL A 205 14.19 7.96 3.98
CA VAL A 205 15.24 7.03 4.42
C VAL A 205 14.94 5.60 3.96
N PHE A 206 13.72 5.11 4.17
CA PHE A 206 13.34 3.76 3.74
C PHE A 206 13.28 3.61 2.22
N MET A 207 12.86 4.64 1.49
CA MET A 207 12.86 4.62 0.03
C MET A 207 14.28 4.56 -0.54
N VAL A 208 15.19 5.41 -0.06
CA VAL A 208 16.58 5.43 -0.51
C VAL A 208 17.26 4.12 -0.17
N TRP A 209 17.11 3.64 1.06
CA TRP A 209 17.76 2.41 1.52
C TRP A 209 17.19 1.16 0.85
N GLY A 210 15.86 1.02 0.82
CA GLY A 210 15.17 -0.10 0.20
C GLY A 210 15.40 -0.16 -1.31
N GLY A 211 15.26 0.98 -1.98
CA GLY A 211 15.51 1.11 -3.41
C GLY A 211 16.97 0.77 -3.77
N TYR A 212 17.94 1.31 -3.02
CA TYR A 212 19.35 0.98 -3.19
C TYR A 212 19.61 -0.53 -3.04
N LYS A 213 19.10 -1.15 -1.97
CA LYS A 213 19.32 -2.58 -1.70
C LYS A 213 18.70 -3.46 -2.79
N GLN A 214 17.48 -3.18 -3.23
CA GLN A 214 16.81 -3.95 -4.28
C GLN A 214 17.47 -3.78 -5.65
N ILE A 215 17.83 -2.54 -6.02
CA ILE A 215 18.54 -2.26 -7.28
C ILE A 215 19.91 -2.93 -7.30
N ASN A 216 20.64 -2.90 -6.17
CA ASN A 216 21.94 -3.55 -6.09
C ASN A 216 21.82 -5.08 -6.19
N ASN A 217 20.76 -5.66 -5.61
CA ASN A 217 20.49 -7.09 -5.73
C ASN A 217 20.18 -7.50 -7.18
N LEU A 218 19.40 -6.70 -7.91
CA LEU A 218 19.15 -6.89 -9.34
C LEU A 218 20.44 -6.88 -10.16
N LYS A 219 21.33 -5.92 -9.89
CA LYS A 219 22.63 -5.82 -10.56
C LYS A 219 23.52 -7.04 -10.28
N LYS A 220 23.57 -7.50 -9.02
CA LYS A 220 24.32 -8.70 -8.61
C LYS A 220 23.82 -9.96 -9.31
N ASN A 221 22.52 -10.05 -9.54
CA ASN A 221 21.89 -11.18 -10.23
C ASN A 221 21.90 -11.05 -11.77
N GLY A 222 22.60 -10.05 -12.32
CA GLY A 222 22.75 -9.86 -13.76
C GLY A 222 21.46 -9.42 -14.47
N ILE A 223 20.50 -8.80 -13.76
CA ILE A 223 19.20 -8.39 -14.30
C ILE A 223 19.24 -6.92 -14.70
N PRO A 224 19.14 -6.59 -16.00
CA PRO A 224 19.05 -5.21 -16.46
C PRO A 224 17.83 -4.48 -15.88
N LEU A 225 17.97 -3.19 -15.55
CA LEU A 225 16.90 -2.39 -14.91
C LEU A 225 15.74 -2.06 -15.85
N ASP A 226 15.97 -2.17 -17.15
CA ASP A 226 15.02 -2.00 -18.24
C ASP A 226 14.29 -3.30 -18.63
N THR A 227 14.63 -4.42 -18.00
CA THR A 227 13.96 -5.70 -18.27
C THR A 227 12.45 -5.54 -18.06
N PRO A 228 11.62 -6.00 -19.01
CA PRO A 228 10.17 -5.92 -18.87
C PRO A 228 9.69 -6.86 -17.76
N LEU A 229 8.81 -6.37 -16.90
CA LEU A 229 8.25 -7.07 -15.74
C LEU A 229 7.50 -8.35 -16.16
N ILE A 230 6.98 -8.41 -17.39
CA ILE A 230 6.28 -9.59 -17.91
C ILE A 230 7.15 -10.86 -17.88
N GLY A 231 8.48 -10.74 -18.02
CA GLY A 231 9.41 -11.87 -17.87
C GLY A 231 9.44 -12.46 -16.45
N PHE A 232 8.95 -11.71 -15.47
CA PHE A 232 8.88 -12.07 -14.06
C PHE A 232 7.46 -12.49 -13.66
N GLU A 233 6.48 -12.44 -14.56
CA GLU A 233 5.06 -12.61 -14.25
C GLU A 233 4.48 -13.98 -14.61
N SER A 234 5.31 -15.00 -14.87
CA SER A 234 4.82 -16.32 -15.30
C SER A 234 3.87 -16.97 -14.27
N PRO A 235 2.62 -17.33 -14.64
CA PRO A 235 1.64 -17.97 -13.77
C PRO A 235 2.06 -19.38 -13.31
N THR A 236 3.01 -20.02 -13.99
CA THR A 236 3.38 -21.44 -13.79
C THR A 236 4.71 -21.66 -13.07
N GLY A 237 5.44 -20.60 -12.69
CA GLY A 237 6.73 -20.70 -12.02
C GLY A 237 6.63 -20.83 -10.49
N PRO A 238 7.51 -21.62 -9.82
CA PRO A 238 7.64 -21.60 -8.36
C PRO A 238 7.95 -20.18 -7.85
N ASN A 239 7.33 -19.77 -6.75
CA ASN A 239 7.66 -18.49 -6.09
C ASN A 239 9.17 -18.42 -5.82
N GLY A 240 9.80 -17.31 -6.22
CA GLY A 240 11.24 -17.13 -6.09
C GLY A 240 12.02 -17.34 -7.39
N ARG A 241 11.47 -17.97 -8.44
CA ARG A 241 12.20 -18.15 -9.70
C ARG A 241 11.88 -17.09 -10.75
N ILE A 242 12.92 -16.47 -11.29
CA ILE A 242 12.88 -15.53 -12.41
C ILE A 242 13.31 -16.27 -13.67
N TYR A 243 12.40 -16.48 -14.61
CA TYR A 243 12.72 -17.16 -15.86
C TYR A 243 13.32 -16.16 -16.86
N THR A 244 14.52 -16.45 -17.35
CA THR A 244 15.23 -15.66 -18.36
C THR A 244 15.44 -16.52 -19.62
N LYS A 245 15.88 -15.91 -20.72
CA LYS A 245 16.23 -16.66 -21.95
C LYS A 245 17.32 -17.72 -21.72
N ASN A 246 18.09 -17.59 -20.63
CA ASN A 246 19.21 -18.47 -20.30
C ASN A 246 18.88 -19.48 -19.18
N GLY A 247 17.62 -19.58 -18.74
CA GLY A 247 17.21 -20.52 -17.69
C GLY A 247 16.33 -19.86 -16.62
N HIS A 248 16.58 -20.16 -15.35
CA HIS A 248 15.90 -19.52 -14.23
C HIS A 248 16.92 -19.02 -13.19
N ILE A 249 16.67 -17.84 -12.63
CA ILE A 249 17.42 -17.28 -11.50
C ILE A 249 16.55 -17.51 -10.27
N ASP A 250 17.05 -18.29 -9.31
CA ASP A 250 16.39 -18.46 -8.02
C ASP A 250 16.74 -17.25 -7.15
N THR A 251 15.75 -16.40 -6.85
CA THR A 251 15.88 -15.27 -5.89
C THR A 251 15.83 -15.72 -4.43
N MET A 252 15.88 -17.03 -4.22
CA MET A 252 15.84 -17.70 -2.92
C MET A 252 17.23 -18.00 -2.35
N GLU A 253 18.30 -17.89 -3.15
CA GLU A 253 19.70 -18.01 -2.72
C GLU A 253 20.35 -16.65 -2.38
#